data_AF-A0AA90Q4L4-F1
#
_entry.id   AF-A0AA90Q4L4-F1
#
_cell.length_a   1.000
_cell.length_b   1.000
_cell.length_c   1.000
_cell.angle_alpha   90.00
_cell.angle_beta   90.00
_cell.angle_gamma   90.00
#
_symmetry.space_group_name_H-M   'P 1'
#
loop_
_entity.id
_entity.type
_entity.pdbx_description
1 polymer ?
#
loop_
_entity_poly.entity_id
_entity_poly.type
_entity_poly.pdbx_seq_one_letter_code
_entity_poly.pdbx_strand_id
1 'polypeptide(L)'
;MAFHRIGDSIYSDDELRHRNEEVISLLVPAVVTAIGVYFLHATLSVLPFFVVHTTMAKLAYIFTGLVLFCLGYAFRKLIVVLVFLAVAGTIFTLCGIALWHWLIH
;
A
#
# COMPACT_ATOMS: atom_id res chain seq x y z
N MET A 1 24.83 -29.11 -27.88
CA MET A 1 23.78 -28.07 -27.88
C MET A 1 24.09 -27.06 -26.79
N ALA A 2 25.22 -26.37 -26.92
CA ALA A 2 25.72 -25.37 -25.98
C ALA A 2 25.53 -23.99 -26.63
N PHE A 3 24.31 -23.46 -26.55
CA PHE A 3 23.96 -22.16 -27.11
C PHE A 3 22.79 -21.56 -26.31
N HIS A 4 23.01 -21.30 -25.02
CA HIS A 4 22.29 -20.21 -24.35
C HIS A 4 23.35 -19.31 -23.71
N ARG A 5 23.65 -18.27 -24.46
CA ARG A 5 24.65 -17.25 -24.19
C ARG A 5 24.21 -16.53 -22.92
N ILE A 6 25.01 -16.73 -21.88
CA ILE A 6 25.12 -15.97 -20.64
C ILE A 6 24.75 -14.51 -20.92
N GLY A 7 23.55 -14.11 -20.52
CA GLY A 7 23.21 -12.70 -20.32
C GLY A 7 23.84 -12.28 -19.00
N ASP A 8 24.43 -11.09 -18.97
CA ASP A 8 25.03 -10.43 -17.79
C ASP A 8 23.97 -10.07 -16.72
N SER A 9 23.17 -11.05 -16.30
CA SER A 9 22.34 -10.97 -15.10
C SER A 9 23.12 -11.63 -13.98
N ILE A 10 23.64 -10.82 -13.06
CA ILE A 10 24.34 -11.30 -11.85
C ILE A 10 23.41 -12.16 -10.96
N TYR A 11 22.09 -12.08 -11.17
CA TYR A 11 21.07 -12.80 -10.42
C TYR A 11 20.25 -13.73 -11.30
N SER A 12 19.95 -14.92 -10.78
CA SER A 12 18.98 -15.84 -11.40
C SER A 12 17.55 -15.25 -11.32
N ASP A 13 16.67 -15.53 -12.29
CA ASP A 13 15.27 -15.05 -12.28
C ASP A 13 14.52 -15.43 -10.99
N ASP A 14 14.84 -16.58 -10.40
CA ASP A 14 14.28 -17.01 -9.11
C ASP A 14 14.76 -16.16 -7.93
N GLU A 15 16.03 -15.71 -7.94
CA GLU A 15 16.57 -14.82 -6.90
C GLU A 15 15.93 -13.42 -6.97
N LEU A 16 15.73 -12.91 -8.18
CA LEU A 16 15.05 -11.64 -8.40
C LEU A 16 13.59 -11.70 -7.94
N ARG A 17 12.90 -12.81 -8.21
CA ARG A 17 11.53 -13.02 -7.75
C ARG A 17 11.43 -13.08 -6.23
N HIS A 18 12.33 -13.81 -5.57
CA HIS A 18 12.30 -13.91 -4.11
C HIS A 18 12.60 -12.58 -3.42
N ARG A 19 13.62 -11.85 -3.89
CA ARG A 19 13.90 -10.46 -3.47
C ARG A 19 12.69 -9.56 -3.62
N ASN A 20 12.01 -9.63 -4.77
CA ASN A 20 10.85 -8.78 -5.01
C ASN A 20 9.66 -9.15 -4.11
N GLU A 21 9.42 -10.45 -3.89
CA GLU A 21 8.37 -10.91 -2.96
C GLU A 21 8.65 -10.45 -1.52
N GLU A 22 9.90 -10.50 -1.06
CA GLU A 22 10.30 -9.97 0.24
C GLU A 22 10.06 -8.45 0.34
N VAL A 23 10.50 -7.69 -0.66
CA VAL A 23 10.32 -6.23 -0.69
C VAL A 23 8.82 -5.86 -0.68
N ILE A 24 8.01 -6.49 -1.53
CA ILE A 24 6.56 -6.24 -1.59
C ILE A 24 5.88 -6.65 -0.27
N SER A 25 6.34 -7.74 0.36
CA SER A 25 5.78 -8.22 1.62
C SER A 25 5.94 -7.23 2.79
N LEU A 26 6.99 -6.41 2.74
CA LEU A 26 7.28 -5.36 3.71
C LEU A 26 6.69 -4.01 3.30
N LEU A 27 6.76 -3.66 2.02
CA LEU A 27 6.38 -2.35 1.52
C LEU A 27 4.86 -2.13 1.60
N VAL A 28 4.04 -3.12 1.24
CA VAL A 28 2.58 -3.01 1.31
C VAL A 28 2.09 -2.70 2.73
N PRO A 29 2.44 -3.50 3.77
CA PRO A 29 2.03 -3.17 5.13
C PRO A 29 2.58 -1.83 5.60
N ALA A 30 3.84 -1.49 5.26
CA ALA A 30 4.45 -0.21 5.64
C ALA A 30 3.69 1.00 5.08
N VAL A 31 3.28 0.95 3.81
CA VAL A 31 2.49 2.02 3.19
C VAL A 31 1.13 2.16 3.86
N VAL A 32 0.44 1.04 4.11
CA VAL A 32 -0.86 1.02 4.79
C VAL A 32 -0.75 1.58 6.21
N THR A 33 0.33 1.24 6.92
CA THR A 33 0.59 1.81 8.25
C THR A 33 0.82 3.30 8.21
N ALA A 34 1.66 3.77 7.29
CA ALA A 34 1.96 5.19 7.16
C ALA A 34 0.69 6.01 6.89
N ILE A 35 -0.18 5.52 5.99
CA ILE A 35 -1.47 6.14 5.70
C ILE A 35 -2.36 6.15 6.95
N GLY A 36 -2.50 5.02 7.64
CA GLY A 36 -3.34 4.93 8.83
C GLY A 36 -2.87 5.85 9.98
N VAL A 37 -1.55 5.91 10.22
CA VAL A 37 -0.96 6.80 11.23
C VAL A 37 -1.11 8.27 10.83
N TYR A 38 -1.02 8.60 9.54
CA TYR A 38 -1.26 9.96 9.05
C TYR A 38 -2.68 10.45 9.38
N PHE A 39 -3.70 9.63 9.08
CA PHE A 39 -5.08 9.95 9.43
C PHE A 39 -5.31 10.02 10.94
N LEU A 40 -4.70 9.11 11.69
CA LEU A 40 -4.74 9.13 13.15
C LEU A 40 -4.11 10.41 13.71
N HIS A 41 -2.98 10.86 13.15
CA HIS A 41 -2.35 12.13 13.51
C HIS A 41 -3.25 13.32 13.22
N ALA A 42 -3.78 13.42 12.01
CA ALA A 42 -4.73 14.47 11.64
C ALA A 42 -5.92 14.52 12.61
N THR A 43 -6.46 13.37 13.01
CA THR A 43 -7.60 13.30 13.92
C THR A 43 -7.24 13.69 15.36
N LEU A 44 -6.14 13.15 15.91
CA LEU A 44 -5.71 13.42 17.28
C LEU A 44 -5.18 14.85 17.46
N SER A 45 -4.61 15.46 16.42
CA SER A 45 -4.06 16.81 16.48
C SER A 45 -5.11 17.90 16.75
N VAL A 46 -6.37 17.63 16.40
CA VAL A 46 -7.49 18.57 16.60
C VAL A 46 -8.08 18.47 18.01
N LEU A 47 -7.78 17.40 18.75
CA LEU A 47 -8.34 17.15 20.07
C LEU A 47 -7.49 17.84 21.16
N PRO A 48 -8.04 18.80 21.92
CA PRO A 48 -7.27 19.61 22.89
C PRO A 48 -6.62 18.77 23.99
N PHE A 49 -7.22 17.63 24.35
CA PHE A 49 -6.63 16.68 25.29
C PHE A 49 -5.26 16.17 24.84
N PHE A 50 -5.13 15.79 23.57
CA PHE A 50 -3.91 15.19 23.02
C PHE A 50 -2.84 16.22 22.66
N VAL A 51 -3.22 17.50 22.50
CA VAL A 51 -2.28 18.62 22.37
C VAL A 51 -1.51 18.83 23.68
N VAL A 52 -2.18 18.72 24.83
CA VAL A 52 -1.57 18.86 26.16
C VAL A 52 -0.84 17.57 26.57
N HIS A 53 -1.40 16.40 26.25
CA HIS A 53 -0.87 15.09 26.64
C HIS A 53 -0.10 14.41 25.50
N THR A 54 0.99 15.05 25.08
CA THR A 54 1.78 14.63 23.91
C THR A 54 2.38 13.22 24.04
N THR A 55 2.67 12.77 25.26
CA THR A 55 3.15 11.40 25.53
C THR A 55 2.08 10.34 25.24
N MET A 56 0.83 10.60 25.63
CA MET A 56 -0.31 9.71 25.33
C MET A 56 -0.60 9.67 23.83
N ALA A 57 -0.49 10.80 23.13
CA ALA A 57 -0.62 10.84 21.68
C ALA A 57 0.45 9.98 20.98
N LYS A 58 1.72 10.08 21.42
CA LYS A 58 2.83 9.26 20.89
C LYS A 58 2.62 7.76 21.12
N LEU A 59 2.16 7.38 22.31
CA LEU A 59 1.84 5.98 22.61
C LEU A 59 0.72 5.45 21.71
N ALA A 60 -0.32 6.26 21.48
CA ALA A 60 -1.39 5.90 20.55
C ALA A 60 -0.85 5.69 19.13
N TYR A 61 0.01 6.60 18.62
CA TYR A 61 0.61 6.45 17.29
C TYR A 61 1.44 5.17 17.15
N ILE A 62 2.28 4.86 18.14
CA ILE A 62 3.14 3.67 18.12
C ILE A 62 2.28 2.39 18.19
N PHE A 63 1.32 2.34 19.10
CA PHE A 63 0.46 1.17 19.27
C PHE A 63 -0.39 0.90 18.03
N THR A 64 -1.06 1.94 17.51
CA THR A 64 -1.85 1.81 16.29
C THR A 64 -0.99 1.48 15.09
N GLY A 65 0.21 2.05 14.98
CA GLY A 65 1.18 1.71 13.94
C GLY A 65 1.54 0.22 13.97
N LEU A 66 1.90 -0.33 15.13
CA LEU A 66 2.27 -1.74 15.25
C LEU A 66 1.11 -2.68 14.90
N VAL A 67 -0.10 -2.37 15.38
CA VAL A 67 -1.31 -3.15 15.08
C VAL A 67 -1.64 -3.12 13.59
N LEU A 68 -1.62 -1.93 12.96
CA LEU A 68 -1.86 -1.78 11.53
C LEU A 68 -0.80 -2.48 10.69
N PHE A 69 0.47 -2.51 11.14
CA PHE A 69 1.54 -3.18 10.43
C PHE A 69 1.30 -4.69 10.41
N CYS A 70 0.97 -5.25 11.57
CA CYS A 70 0.64 -6.67 11.72
C CYS A 70 -0.58 -7.06 10.87
N LEU A 71 -1.65 -6.26 10.91
CA LEU A 71 -2.84 -6.46 10.09
C LEU A 71 -2.53 -6.35 8.59
N GLY A 72 -1.78 -5.33 8.19
CA GLY A 72 -1.35 -5.14 6.80
C GLY A 72 -0.50 -6.31 6.30
N TYR A 73 0.35 -6.88 7.16
CA TYR A 73 1.21 -7.99 6.81
C TYR A 73 0.41 -9.29 6.62
N ALA A 74 -0.56 -9.54 7.51
CA ALA A 74 -1.48 -10.67 7.43
C ALA A 74 -2.40 -10.60 6.20
N PHE A 75 -2.94 -9.41 5.91
CA PHE A 75 -3.91 -9.20 4.83
C PHE A 75 -3.31 -8.64 3.54
N ARG A 76 -1.98 -8.68 3.37
CA ARG A 76 -1.27 -8.05 2.23
C ARG A 76 -1.86 -8.39 0.86
N LYS A 77 -2.24 -9.66 0.66
CA LYS A 77 -2.79 -10.13 -0.63
C LYS A 77 -4.18 -9.51 -0.89
N LEU A 78 -5.03 -9.42 0.13
CA LEU A 78 -6.36 -8.80 0.00
C LEU A 78 -6.23 -7.31 -0.29
N ILE A 79 -5.30 -6.62 0.37
CA ILE A 79 -5.04 -5.19 0.15
C ILE A 79 -4.63 -4.93 -1.29
N VAL A 80 -3.68 -5.71 -1.83
CA VAL A 80 -3.24 -5.57 -3.23
C VAL A 80 -4.40 -5.82 -4.21
N VAL A 81 -5.23 -6.84 -3.96
CA VAL A 81 -6.40 -7.13 -4.80
C VAL A 81 -7.44 -6.00 -4.75
N LEU A 82 -7.71 -5.44 -3.57
CA LEU A 82 -8.61 -4.31 -3.40
C LEU A 82 -8.11 -3.06 -4.14
N VAL A 83 -6.81 -2.77 -4.05
CA VAL A 83 -6.20 -1.65 -4.78
C VAL A 83 -6.34 -1.85 -6.29
N PHE A 84 -6.06 -3.06 -6.78
CA PHE A 84 -6.23 -3.38 -8.20
C PHE A 84 -7.68 -3.21 -8.65
N LEU A 85 -8.64 -3.70 -7.86
CA LEU A 85 -10.06 -3.56 -8.14
C LEU A 85 -10.50 -2.09 -8.17
N ALA A 86 -10.00 -1.27 -7.24
CA ALA A 86 -10.29 0.17 -7.21
C ALA A 86 -9.75 0.89 -8.46
N VAL A 87 -8.53 0.56 -8.89
CA VAL A 87 -7.94 1.13 -10.11
C VAL A 87 -8.70 0.67 -11.36
N ALA A 88 -9.01 -0.62 -11.47
CA ALA A 88 -9.79 -1.13 -12.59
C ALA A 88 -11.19 -0.51 -12.64
N GLY A 89 -11.86 -0.40 -11.49
CA GLY A 89 -13.18 0.22 -11.38
C GLY A 89 -13.17 1.69 -11.76
N THR A 90 -12.16 2.46 -11.33
CA THR A 90 -12.05 3.89 -11.69
C THR A 90 -11.76 4.11 -13.17
N ILE A 91 -10.92 3.27 -13.79
CA ILE A 91 -10.72 3.31 -15.25
C ILE A 91 -12.05 3.03 -15.97
N PHE A 92 -12.79 2.02 -15.52
CA PHE A 92 -14.05 1.65 -16.15
C PHE A 92 -15.09 2.76 -16.04
N THR A 93 -15.21 3.41 -14.88
CA THR A 93 -16.13 4.55 -14.71
C THR A 93 -15.72 5.75 -15.55
N LEU A 94 -14.42 6.07 -15.65
CA LEU A 94 -13.93 7.16 -16.50
C LEU A 94 -14.22 6.90 -17.98
N CYS A 95 -13.99 5.67 -18.47
CA CYS A 95 -14.35 5.28 -19.83
C CYS A 95 -15.86 5.37 -20.07
N GLY A 96 -16.68 4.94 -19.09
CA GLY A 96 -18.13 5.06 -19.14
C GLY A 96 -18.60 6.51 -19.25
N ILE A 97 -18.02 7.42 -18.45
CA ILE A 97 -18.30 8.86 -18.51
C ILE A 97 -17.89 9.43 -19.88
N ALA A 98 -16.73 9.05 -20.41
CA ALA A 98 -16.26 9.52 -21.71
C ALA A 98 -17.17 9.05 -22.86
N LEU A 99 -17.62 7.79 -22.85
CA LEU A 99 -18.57 7.25 -23.82
C LEU A 99 -19.94 7.93 -23.72
N TRP A 100 -20.41 8.16 -22.49
CA TRP A 100 -21.66 8.87 -22.24
C TRP A 100 -21.62 10.31 -22.75
N HIS A 101 -20.50 11.00 -22.52
CA HIS A 101 -20.26 12.34 -23.04
C HIS A 101 -20.23 12.37 -24.57
N TRP A 102 -19.64 11.36 -25.22
CA TRP A 102 -19.66 11.23 -26.68
C TRP A 102 -21.06 10.95 -27.25
N LEU A 103 -21.92 10.23 -26.51
CA LEU A 103 -23.26 9.87 -26.99
C LEU A 103 -24.25 11.04 -26.93
N ILE A 104 -24.07 11.95 -25.97
CA ILE A 104 -24.97 13.09 -25.75
C ILE A 104 -24.59 14.29 -26.62
N HIS A 105 -23.35 14.33 -27.13
CA HIS A 105 -22.79 15.48 -27.80
C HIS A 105 -22.56 15.26 -29.29
#